data_AF-A0A0L0UTW7-F1
#
_entry.id   AF-A0A0L0UTW7-F1
#
_cell.length_a   1.000
_cell.length_b   1.000
_cell.length_c   1.000
_cell.angle_alpha   90.00
_cell.angle_beta   90.00
_cell.angle_gamma   90.00
#
_symmetry.space_group_name_H-M   'P 1'
#
loop_
_entity.id
_entity.type
_entity.pdbx_description
1 polymer ?
#
loop_
_entity_poly.entity_id
_entity_poly.type
_entity_poly.pdbx_seq_one_letter_code
_entity_poly.pdbx_strand_id
1 'polypeptide(L)'
;MVLIYNKSLEDQWGKLFSNRWNGPFKIKNQLPKGSYILEELDGVELKRAYAASHIKRFYPRGKNLDQIQQEERDKYKEAHWVGSRGHPAFEALPRPLQQLLVCPQVLMARKSWVQNL
;
A
#
# COMPACT_ATOMS: atom_id res chain seq x y z
N MET A 1 -4.01 3.53 -5.86
CA MET A 1 -5.46 3.23 -5.89
C MET A 1 -5.69 1.86 -5.29
N VAL A 2 -6.89 1.62 -4.74
CA VAL A 2 -7.25 0.38 -4.04
C VAL A 2 -8.65 -0.11 -4.40
N LEU A 3 -8.90 -1.41 -4.23
CA LEU A 3 -10.19 -2.08 -4.30
C LEU A 3 -10.68 -2.37 -2.88
N ILE A 4 -12.00 -2.36 -2.69
CA ILE A 4 -12.64 -2.66 -1.40
C ILE A 4 -13.39 -3.99 -1.47
N TYR A 5 -13.24 -4.82 -0.45
CA TYR A 5 -14.02 -6.03 -0.27
C TYR A 5 -15.44 -5.73 0.22
N ASN A 6 -16.44 -6.22 -0.50
CA ASN A 6 -17.85 -6.10 -0.11
C ASN A 6 -18.33 -7.34 0.66
N LYS A 7 -18.35 -7.23 1.99
CA LYS A 7 -18.78 -8.33 2.87
C LYS A 7 -20.26 -8.72 2.66
N SER A 8 -21.13 -7.78 2.28
CA SER A 8 -22.56 -8.05 2.07
C SER A 8 -22.83 -9.04 0.93
N LEU A 9 -21.84 -9.30 0.07
CA LEU A 9 -21.92 -10.28 -1.01
C LEU A 9 -21.44 -11.69 -0.59
N GLU A 10 -21.03 -11.90 0.66
CA GLU A 10 -20.66 -13.25 1.17
C GLU A 10 -21.89 -14.12 1.38
N ASP A 11 -22.95 -13.55 1.97
CA ASP A 11 -24.13 -14.30 2.40
C ASP A 11 -25.15 -14.54 1.28
N GLN A 12 -24.87 -14.03 0.07
CA GLN A 12 -25.75 -14.22 -1.09
C GLN A 12 -25.43 -15.54 -1.81
N TRP A 13 -26.43 -16.43 -1.80
CA TRP A 13 -26.35 -17.78 -2.36
C TRP A 13 -26.27 -17.72 -3.89
N GLY A 14 -25.08 -17.96 -4.44
CA GLY A 14 -24.86 -18.15 -5.87
C GLY A 14 -23.48 -17.69 -6.33
N LYS A 15 -22.89 -18.44 -7.26
CA LYS A 15 -21.59 -18.17 -7.90
C LYS A 15 -21.54 -16.82 -8.66
N LEU A 16 -22.68 -16.13 -8.76
CA LEU A 16 -22.92 -14.90 -9.49
C LEU A 16 -22.14 -13.70 -8.92
N PHE A 17 -21.86 -13.69 -7.61
CA PHE A 17 -21.07 -12.64 -6.93
C PHE A 17 -19.64 -13.07 -6.63
N SER A 18 -19.02 -13.83 -7.54
CA SER A 18 -17.60 -14.18 -7.40
C SER A 18 -16.67 -12.96 -7.48
N ASN A 19 -17.14 -11.84 -8.05
CA ASN A 19 -16.44 -10.56 -7.97
C ASN A 19 -16.94 -9.73 -6.77
N ARG A 20 -16.25 -9.87 -5.63
CA ARG A 20 -16.56 -9.15 -4.37
C ARG A 20 -15.74 -7.86 -4.18
N TRP A 21 -14.90 -7.52 -5.15
CA TRP A 21 -14.00 -6.38 -5.08
C TRP A 21 -14.60 -5.20 -5.84
N ASN A 22 -14.97 -4.17 -5.10
CA ASN A 22 -15.52 -2.95 -5.67
C ASN A 22 -14.40 -1.95 -5.96
N GLY A 23 -14.54 -1.29 -7.12
CA GLY A 23 -14.09 0.06 -7.46
C GLY A 23 -12.63 0.46 -7.16
N PRO A 24 -12.01 1.28 -8.01
CA PRO A 24 -10.79 1.98 -7.63
C PRO A 24 -11.12 3.15 -6.70
N PHE A 25 -10.62 3.11 -5.46
CA PHE A 25 -10.67 4.18 -4.47
C PHE A 25 -9.28 4.76 -4.20
N LYS A 26 -9.23 5.96 -3.62
CA LYS A 26 -8.00 6.59 -3.11
C LYS A 26 -7.96 6.46 -1.59
N ILE A 27 -6.76 6.33 -1.03
CA ILE A 27 -6.55 6.36 0.42
C ILE A 27 -6.43 7.83 0.82
N LYS A 28 -7.35 8.29 1.67
CA LYS A 28 -7.33 9.65 2.21
C LYS A 28 -6.51 9.74 3.48
N ASN A 29 -6.73 8.82 4.43
CA ASN A 29 -6.01 8.81 5.70
C ASN A 29 -5.80 7.38 6.23
N GLN A 30 -4.70 7.17 6.95
CA GLN A 30 -4.42 5.94 7.68
C GLN A 30 -4.64 6.19 9.17
N LEU A 31 -5.48 5.37 9.80
CA LEU A 31 -5.71 5.42 11.24
C LEU A 31 -4.64 4.63 12.01
N PRO A 32 -4.38 4.97 13.27
CA PRO A 32 -3.34 4.32 14.10
C PRO A 32 -3.53 2.80 14.27
N LYS A 33 -4.75 2.30 14.15
CA LYS A 33 -5.09 0.88 14.32
C LYS A 33 -5.01 0.08 13.01
N GLY A 34 -4.41 0.63 11.95
CA GLY A 34 -4.23 -0.05 10.67
C GLY A 34 -5.49 -0.10 9.79
N SER A 35 -6.49 0.73 10.11
CA SER A 35 -7.63 0.99 9.24
C SER A 35 -7.38 2.22 8.36
N TYR A 36 -8.12 2.33 7.27
CA TYR A 36 -7.97 3.41 6.28
C TYR A 36 -9.31 4.11 6.04
N ILE A 37 -9.25 5.43 5.94
CA ILE A 37 -10.31 6.25 5.37
C ILE A 37 -10.05 6.35 3.87
N LEU A 38 -11.07 6.05 3.09
CA LEU A 38 -10.99 6.04 1.63
C LEU A 38 -11.86 7.16 1.07
N GLU A 39 -11.54 7.58 -0.14
CA GLU A 39 -12.34 8.51 -0.92
C GLU A 39 -12.57 7.96 -2.33
N GLU A 40 -13.70 8.33 -2.91
CA GLU A 40 -14.00 8.09 -4.32
C GLU A 40 -13.08 8.93 -5.21
N LEU A 41 -13.04 8.61 -6.50
CA LEU A 41 -12.16 9.31 -7.45
C LEU A 41 -12.51 10.80 -7.56
N ASP A 42 -13.79 11.13 -7.34
CA ASP A 42 -14.36 12.48 -7.35
C ASP A 42 -14.12 13.25 -6.03
N GLY A 43 -13.43 12.64 -5.05
CA GLY A 43 -13.08 13.28 -3.78
C GLY A 43 -14.12 13.11 -2.66
N VAL A 44 -15.18 12.34 -2.89
CA VAL A 44 -16.19 12.03 -1.86
C VAL A 44 -15.61 11.05 -0.85
N GLU A 45 -15.58 11.43 0.43
CA GLU A 45 -15.07 10.56 1.50
C GLU A 45 -16.08 9.46 1.86
N LEU A 46 -15.57 8.23 2.00
CA LEU A 46 -16.37 7.11 2.48
C LEU A 46 -16.57 7.24 3.99
N LYS A 47 -17.84 7.20 4.43
CA LYS A 47 -18.25 7.37 5.83
C LYS A 47 -17.64 6.39 6.83
N ARG A 48 -17.09 5.26 6.35
CA ARG A 48 -16.56 4.19 7.20
C ARG A 48 -15.07 3.98 6.96
N ALA A 49 -14.38 3.57 8.02
CA ALA A 49 -13.03 3.06 7.90
C ALA A 49 -13.02 1.59 7.44
N TYR A 50 -12.01 1.24 6.67
CA TYR A 50 -11.79 -0.12 6.16
C TYR A 50 -10.54 -0.72 6.78
N ALA A 51 -10.64 -1.98 7.22
CA ALA A 51 -9.47 -2.73 7.68
C ALA A 51 -8.53 -3.04 6.51
N ALA A 52 -7.23 -3.14 6.77
CA ALA A 52 -6.24 -3.50 5.77
C ALA A 52 -6.57 -4.80 5.01
N SER A 53 -7.21 -5.77 5.68
CA SER A 53 -7.63 -7.05 5.10
C SER A 53 -8.73 -6.91 4.03
N HIS A 54 -9.54 -5.85 4.10
CA HIS A 54 -10.63 -5.59 3.16
C HIS A 54 -10.21 -4.69 1.99
N ILE A 55 -8.91 -4.40 1.88
CA ILE A 55 -8.38 -3.50 0.87
C ILE A 55 -7.35 -4.26 0.04
N LYS A 56 -7.43 -4.14 -1.28
CA LYS A 56 -6.45 -4.70 -2.20
C LYS A 56 -5.91 -3.60 -3.10
N ARG A 57 -4.63 -3.67 -3.47
CA ARG A 57 -4.05 -2.72 -4.43
C ARG A 57 -4.73 -2.87 -5.80
N PHE A 58 -5.16 -1.74 -6.39
CA PHE A 58 -5.68 -1.71 -7.75
C PHE A 58 -4.54 -1.46 -8.74
N TYR A 59 -4.46 -2.31 -9.77
CA TYR A 59 -3.51 -2.16 -10.88
C TYR A 59 -4.28 -1.87 -12.17
N PRO A 60 -4.15 -0.67 -12.75
CA PRO A 60 -4.79 -0.35 -14.01
C PRO A 60 -4.20 -1.22 -15.14
N ARG A 61 -5.05 -1.65 -16.07
CA ARG A 61 -4.61 -2.42 -17.24
C ARG A 61 -3.76 -1.53 -18.15
N GLY A 62 -2.66 -2.09 -18.67
CA GLY A 62 -1.76 -1.38 -19.60
C GLY A 62 -0.62 -0.59 -18.94
N LYS A 63 -0.54 -0.53 -17.60
CA LYS A 63 0.66 -0.05 -16.90
C LYS A 63 1.55 -1.22 -16.50
N ASN A 64 2.85 -1.07 -16.69
CA ASN A 64 3.82 -2.05 -16.22
C ASN A 64 3.94 -1.97 -14.68
N LEU A 65 3.96 -3.13 -14.01
CA LEU A 65 4.00 -3.22 -12.54
C LEU A 65 5.26 -2.58 -11.95
N ASP A 66 6.39 -2.68 -12.66
CA ASP A 66 7.68 -2.14 -12.21
C ASP A 66 7.65 -0.61 -12.23
N GLN A 67 6.99 -0.01 -13.23
CA GLN A 67 6.75 1.44 -13.27
C GLN A 67 5.92 1.91 -12.07
N ILE A 68 4.84 1.20 -11.73
CA ILE A 68 3.99 1.55 -10.58
C ILE A 68 4.79 1.47 -9.27
N GLN A 69 5.60 0.42 -9.09
CA GLN A 69 6.42 0.27 -7.89
C GLN A 69 7.51 1.35 -7.79
N GLN A 70 8.09 1.73 -8.92
CA GLN A 70 9.11 2.77 -9.00
C GLN A 70 8.53 4.15 -8.69
N GLU A 71 7.39 4.52 -9.28
CA GLU A 71 6.64 5.75 -8.98
C GLU A 71 6.33 5.87 -7.47
N GLU A 72 5.90 4.78 -6.84
CA GLU A 72 5.66 4.76 -5.39
C GLU A 72 6.94 4.98 -4.59
N ARG A 73 8.01 4.26 -4.93
CA ARG A 73 9.31 4.41 -4.27
C ARG A 73 9.83 5.85 -4.38
N ASP A 74 9.71 6.45 -5.55
CA ASP A 74 10.20 7.81 -5.79
C ASP A 74 9.34 8.85 -5.07
N LYS A 75 8.02 8.63 -4.98
CA LYS A 75 7.13 9.43 -4.12
C LYS A 75 7.55 9.37 -2.65
N TYR A 76 7.95 8.21 -2.14
CA TYR A 76 8.46 8.07 -0.77
C TYR A 76 9.84 8.73 -0.59
N LYS A 77 10.74 8.67 -1.58
CA LYS A 77 12.05 9.34 -1.53
C LYS A 77 11.92 10.86 -1.54
N GLU A 78 11.04 11.40 -2.37
CA GLU A 78 10.79 12.85 -2.44
C GLU A 78 10.22 13.37 -1.11
N ALA A 79 9.21 12.68 -0.56
CA ALA A 79 8.66 13.00 0.75
C ALA A 79 9.69 12.89 1.90
N HIS A 80 10.69 12.02 1.75
CA HIS A 80 11.80 11.86 2.70
C HIS A 80 12.87 12.96 2.58
N TRP A 81 13.18 13.44 1.37
CA TRP A 81 14.24 14.44 1.16
C TRP A 81 13.86 15.86 1.59
N VAL A 82 12.56 16.21 1.60
CA VAL A 82 12.05 17.51 2.07
C VAL A 82 12.13 17.68 3.60
N GLY A 83 12.52 16.63 4.34
CA GLY A 83 12.63 16.62 5.80
C GLY A 83 14.03 16.87 6.38
N SER A 84 14.99 17.39 5.60
CA SER A 84 16.39 17.54 6.04
C SER A 84 16.63 18.67 7.05
N ARG A 85 16.09 18.51 8.27
CA ARG A 85 16.75 18.85 9.53
C ARG A 85 16.42 17.76 10.56
N GLY A 86 17.18 16.67 10.54
CA GLY A 86 17.13 15.61 11.54
C GLY A 86 16.72 14.25 10.97
N HIS A 87 17.55 13.24 11.19
CA HIS A 87 17.30 11.84 10.81
C HIS A 87 15.95 11.34 11.39
N PRO A 88 15.12 10.60 10.64
CA PRO A 88 13.90 10.02 11.21
C PRO A 88 14.24 8.85 12.14
N ALA A 89 13.72 8.90 13.36
CA ALA A 89 13.67 7.76 14.25
C ALA A 89 12.92 6.60 13.58
N PHE A 90 13.41 5.36 13.75
CA PHE A 90 12.82 4.11 13.25
C PHE A 90 11.28 4.01 13.47
N GLU A 91 10.80 4.65 14.52
CA GLU A 91 9.42 4.72 14.97
C GLU A 91 8.49 5.56 14.06
N ALA A 92 9.05 6.41 13.20
CA ALA A 92 8.32 7.26 12.26
C ALA A 92 8.03 6.60 10.91
N LEU A 93 8.54 5.38 10.66
CA LEU A 93 8.23 4.64 9.44
C LEU A 93 6.83 4.03 9.53
N PRO A 94 5.98 4.10 8.47
CA PRO A 94 4.74 3.35 8.46
C PRO A 94 5.05 1.83 8.53
N ARG A 95 4.28 1.12 9.37
CA ARG A 95 4.40 -0.31 9.70
C ARG A 95 4.82 -1.26 8.55
N PRO A 96 4.36 -1.14 7.29
CA PRO A 96 4.86 -2.00 6.20
C PRO A 96 6.38 -1.93 5.98
N LEU A 97 7.04 -0.79 6.24
CA LEU A 97 8.49 -0.64 6.11
C LEU A 97 9.24 -1.04 7.39
N GLN A 98 8.60 -0.96 8.56
CA GLN A 98 9.16 -1.53 9.79
C GLN A 98 9.35 -3.05 9.64
N GLN A 99 8.40 -3.74 9.00
CA GLN A 99 8.46 -5.19 8.78
C GLN A 99 9.63 -5.62 7.85
N LEU A 100 10.01 -4.79 6.87
CA LEU A 100 11.12 -5.04 5.94
C LEU A 100 12.51 -4.86 6.58
N LEU A 101 12.60 -4.07 7.67
CA LEU A 101 13.84 -3.79 8.38
C LEU A 101 14.12 -4.76 9.55
N VAL A 102 13.15 -5.61 9.92
CA VAL A 102 13.26 -6.57 11.04
C VAL A 102 13.59 -8.00 10.57
N CYS A 103 13.74 -8.25 9.26
CA CYS A 103 14.20 -9.54 8.74
C CYS A 103 15.74 -9.57 8.57
N PRO A 104 16.50 -10.34 9.37
CA PRO A 104 17.95 -10.48 9.18
C PRO A 104 18.32 -11.17 7.86
N GLN A 105 17.36 -11.83 7.20
CA GLN A 105 17.63 -12.69 6.04
C GLN A 105 17.72 -11.96 4.69
N VAL A 106 17.34 -10.69 4.58
CA VAL A 106 17.37 -9.95 3.28
C VAL A 106 18.56 -8.99 3.19
N LEU A 107 19.28 -8.73 4.29
CA LEU A 107 20.45 -7.85 4.31
C LEU A 107 21.77 -8.54 3.93
N MET A 108 21.74 -9.79 3.43
CA MET A 108 22.93 -10.58 3.07
C MET A 108 22.97 -11.00 1.57
N ALA A 109 22.24 -10.33 0.67
CA ALA A 109 22.24 -10.69 -0.76
C ALA A 109 22.48 -9.52 -1.73
N ARG A 110 23.07 -8.40 -1.26
CA ARG A 110 23.54 -7.30 -2.15
C ARG A 110 24.94 -6.79 -1.78
N LYS A 111 25.80 -7.67 -1.28
CA LYS A 111 27.24 -7.42 -1.07
C LYS A 111 28.07 -8.63 -1.52
N SER A 112 27.93 -9.07 -2.76
CA SER A 112 28.88 -10.05 -3.33
C SER A 112 28.77 -10.10 -4.86
N TRP A 113 28.97 -8.97 -5.54
CA TRP A 113 29.21 -8.90 -6.99
C TRP A 113 29.94 -7.59 -7.34
N VAL A 114 30.95 -7.18 -6.56
CA VAL A 114 31.93 -6.14 -6.95
C VAL A 114 33.26 -6.43 -6.24
N GLN A 115 33.81 -7.64 -6.35
CA GLN A 115 35.22 -7.96 -6.06
C GLN A 115 35.62 -9.21 -6.86
N ASN A 116 35.79 -9.05 -8.18
CA ASN A 116 36.65 -9.88 -9.03
C ASN A 116 36.56 -9.33 -10.47
N LEU A 117 37.36 -8.30 -10.72
CA LEU A 117 37.98 -7.96 -12.00
C LEU A 117 39.33 -7.32 -11.67
#